data_AF-A0A970GP06-F1
#
_entry.id   AF-A0A970GP06-F1
#
_cell.length_a   1.000
_cell.length_b   1.000
_cell.length_c   1.000
_cell.angle_alpha   90.00
_cell.angle_beta   90.00
_cell.angle_gamma   90.00
#
_symmetry.space_group_name_H-M   'P 1'
#
loop_
_entity.id
_entity.type
_entity.pdbx_description
1 polymer ?
#
loop_
_entity_poly.entity_id
_entity_poly.type
_entity_poly.pdbx_seq_one_letter_code
_entity_poly.pdbx_strand_id
1 'polypeptide(L)'
;MFCKKILLKSFLPFFIMILFTSRITGEESFHPCECSEDRIIKISEPFMEGEDIRSLQKRLRELGYYNGPLDGIYGYLTYEAVKNFQQDYVLNEDGIVDAKTWDMLANLNESILASRKGKSPDGDLSIVINLYSRTLSLFSDGKAFKTYPVTIGKKDSPSPVGEWRIINKYERISGGPLGSRWMGLDVPWGVYGIHGTNKPWEIGTAASKGCIRLHNQYVEELFDWVEIGTPVKIIGPRPQVVISRIMREGSIGYDVMELQERLRERGFYNGFLDGRYGTLLTTAIKELETQYQLKADGIVDKNILNILELEYNL
;
A
#
# COMPACT_ATOMS: atom_id res chain seq x y z
N MET A 1 -37.82 44.21 -48.27
CA MET A 1 -38.19 45.06 -47.11
C MET A 1 -36.89 45.55 -46.48
N PHE A 2 -36.37 46.72 -46.89
CA PHE A 2 -36.52 48.04 -46.23
C PHE A 2 -36.18 47.95 -44.72
N CYS A 3 -35.09 48.53 -44.22
CA CYS A 3 -34.89 49.98 -44.01
C CYS A 3 -33.38 50.31 -43.78
N LYS A 4 -32.66 51.01 -44.69
CA LYS A 4 -32.27 52.46 -44.68
C LYS A 4 -31.75 53.01 -43.34
N LYS A 5 -30.43 53.27 -43.21
CA LYS A 5 -29.66 54.53 -43.44
C LYS A 5 -29.79 55.58 -42.32
N ILE A 6 -28.66 56.08 -41.81
CA ILE A 6 -28.31 57.52 -41.69
C ILE A 6 -26.78 57.67 -41.55
N LEU A 7 -26.27 58.69 -42.23
CA LEU A 7 -24.88 59.16 -42.43
C LEU A 7 -24.80 60.60 -41.90
N LEU A 8 -23.64 61.03 -41.37
CA LEU A 8 -23.13 62.42 -41.37
C LEU A 8 -21.59 62.36 -41.15
N LYS A 9 -20.71 62.56 -42.15
CA LYS A 9 -20.13 63.82 -42.71
C LYS A 9 -19.47 64.71 -41.62
N SER A 10 -18.14 64.66 -41.44
CA SER A 10 -17.05 65.41 -42.13
C SER A 10 -16.76 66.79 -41.54
N PHE A 11 -15.50 67.09 -41.13
CA PHE A 11 -14.74 68.32 -41.44
C PHE A 11 -13.31 68.29 -40.83
N LEU A 12 -12.41 69.08 -41.44
CA LEU A 12 -10.93 68.99 -41.58
C LEU A 12 -10.10 69.71 -40.45
N PRO A 13 -8.74 69.78 -40.52
CA PRO A 13 -7.77 69.79 -39.40
C PRO A 13 -7.17 71.17 -39.07
N PHE A 14 -6.48 71.30 -37.92
CA PHE A 14 -5.24 72.08 -37.85
C PHE A 14 -4.41 71.83 -36.57
N PHE A 15 -3.12 71.73 -36.82
CA PHE A 15 -1.89 71.69 -36.02
C PHE A 15 -1.84 72.64 -34.79
N ILE A 16 -1.47 72.14 -33.59
CA ILE A 16 -0.61 72.87 -32.61
C ILE A 16 0.28 71.87 -31.87
N MET A 17 1.59 72.13 -31.99
CA MET A 17 2.70 71.46 -31.33
C MET A 17 2.88 72.00 -29.90
N ILE A 18 2.82 71.14 -28.87
CA ILE A 18 3.30 71.46 -27.51
C ILE A 18 4.18 70.33 -27.00
N LEU A 19 5.36 70.72 -26.53
CA LEU A 19 6.46 69.92 -26.02
C LEU A 19 6.19 69.38 -24.60
N PHE A 20 6.57 68.11 -24.42
CA PHE A 20 7.04 67.44 -23.19
C PHE A 20 6.63 68.00 -21.82
N THR A 21 5.84 67.22 -21.07
CA THR A 21 6.24 66.77 -19.72
C THR A 21 5.68 65.37 -19.45
N SER A 22 6.53 64.53 -18.89
CA SER A 22 6.34 63.10 -18.68
C SER A 22 5.18 62.77 -17.74
N ARG A 23 4.22 61.98 -18.21
CA ARG A 23 3.47 61.05 -17.37
C ARG A 23 3.39 59.73 -18.12
N ILE A 24 4.12 58.75 -17.59
CA ILE A 24 4.08 57.35 -18.00
C ILE A 24 2.65 56.88 -17.76
N THR A 25 1.87 56.73 -18.83
CA THR A 25 0.70 55.87 -18.82
C THR A 25 1.23 54.44 -18.82
N GLY A 26 0.98 53.70 -17.74
CA GLY A 26 1.19 52.26 -17.69
C GLY A 26 0.28 51.62 -18.72
N GLU A 27 0.85 51.35 -19.89
CA GLU A 27 0.31 50.39 -20.84
C GLU A 27 0.64 49.02 -20.25
N GLU A 28 -0.37 48.33 -19.69
CA GLU A 28 -0.26 46.91 -19.40
C GLU A 28 -0.03 46.20 -20.73
N SER A 29 1.23 45.91 -21.03
CA SER A 29 1.62 44.96 -22.05
C SER A 29 1.03 43.61 -21.65
N PHE A 30 -0.08 43.24 -22.29
CA PHE A 30 -0.53 41.85 -22.37
C PHE A 30 0.60 41.05 -23.00
N HIS A 31 1.43 40.41 -22.19
CA HIS A 31 2.33 39.38 -22.66
C HIS A 31 1.47 38.16 -23.02
N PRO A 32 1.49 37.70 -24.29
CA PRO A 32 1.04 36.36 -24.60
C PRO A 32 1.83 35.41 -23.69
N CYS A 33 1.17 34.44 -23.07
CA CYS A 33 1.88 33.39 -22.35
C CYS A 33 2.90 32.76 -23.32
N GLU A 34 4.17 33.09 -23.16
CA GLU A 34 5.25 32.24 -23.63
C GLU A 34 5.15 30.98 -22.78
N CYS A 35 4.47 29.96 -23.31
CA CYS A 35 4.61 28.61 -22.83
C CYS A 35 6.09 28.28 -22.98
N SER A 36 6.84 28.33 -21.87
CA SER A 36 8.25 27.97 -21.86
C SER A 36 8.37 26.59 -22.49
N GLU A 37 9.27 26.48 -23.46
CA GLU A 37 9.58 25.26 -24.21
C GLU A 37 9.52 24.02 -23.33
N ASP A 38 9.03 22.90 -23.90
CA ASP A 38 8.92 21.55 -23.34
C ASP A 38 10.26 21.05 -22.76
N ARG A 39 10.71 21.65 -21.67
CA ARG A 39 11.98 21.32 -21.06
C ARG A 39 11.81 19.98 -20.35
N ILE A 40 12.72 19.08 -20.68
CA ILE A 40 12.78 17.77 -20.05
C ILE A 40 13.15 17.95 -18.57
N ILE A 41 12.24 17.61 -17.66
CA ILE A 41 12.49 17.73 -16.22
C ILE A 41 13.17 16.45 -15.73
N LYS A 42 14.31 16.61 -15.07
CA LYS A 42 15.11 15.49 -14.54
C LYS A 42 15.89 15.96 -13.33
N ILE A 43 16.49 15.00 -12.63
CA ILE A 43 17.41 15.34 -11.55
C ILE A 43 18.68 16.01 -12.12
N SER A 44 19.12 17.10 -11.48
CA SER A 44 20.28 17.90 -11.89
C SER A 44 20.96 18.56 -10.69
N GLU A 45 22.16 19.10 -10.89
CA GLU A 45 22.86 19.93 -9.91
C GLU A 45 23.18 21.32 -10.52
N PRO A 46 22.63 22.43 -9.98
CA PRO A 46 21.60 22.46 -8.92
C PRO A 46 20.29 21.81 -9.38
N PHE A 47 19.42 21.46 -8.42
CA PHE A 47 18.10 20.91 -8.74
C PHE A 47 17.32 21.87 -9.64
N MET A 48 16.54 21.31 -10.56
CA MET A 48 15.64 22.13 -11.38
C MET A 48 14.57 22.76 -10.47
N GLU A 49 14.23 24.01 -10.74
CA GLU A 49 13.20 24.76 -10.04
C GLU A 49 12.20 25.38 -11.04
N GLY A 50 10.94 25.54 -10.65
CA GLY A 50 9.93 26.21 -11.47
C GLY A 50 8.46 25.92 -11.10
N GLU A 51 7.55 26.72 -11.67
CA GLU A 51 6.09 26.55 -11.51
C GLU A 51 5.56 25.28 -12.20
N ASP A 52 6.23 24.87 -13.29
CA ASP A 52 6.01 23.61 -13.99
C ASP A 52 6.26 22.41 -13.06
N ILE A 53 7.34 22.44 -12.29
CA ILE A 53 7.65 21.41 -11.29
C ILE A 53 6.65 21.45 -10.14
N ARG A 54 6.19 22.63 -9.70
CA ARG A 54 5.14 22.71 -8.68
C ARG A 54 3.83 22.11 -9.18
N SER A 55 3.49 22.36 -10.44
CA SER A 55 2.32 21.79 -11.10
C SER A 55 2.42 20.27 -11.24
N LEU A 56 3.60 19.77 -11.60
CA LEU A 56 3.93 18.34 -11.61
C LEU A 56 3.75 17.72 -10.21
N GLN A 57 4.36 18.30 -9.18
CA GLN A 57 4.26 17.83 -7.80
C GLN A 57 2.80 17.80 -7.33
N LYS A 58 2.03 18.83 -7.65
CA LYS A 58 0.60 18.90 -7.34
C LYS A 58 -0.16 17.78 -8.04
N ARG A 59 0.10 17.55 -9.32
CA ARG A 59 -0.56 16.51 -10.11
C ARG A 59 -0.20 15.11 -9.63
N LEU A 60 1.07 14.83 -9.38
CA LEU A 60 1.52 13.58 -8.80
C LEU A 60 0.91 13.36 -7.41
N ARG A 61 0.68 14.42 -6.63
CA ARG A 61 -0.03 14.32 -5.34
C ARG A 61 -1.50 13.97 -5.51
N GLU A 62 -2.21 14.62 -6.44
CA GLU A 62 -3.61 14.28 -6.76
C GLU A 62 -3.74 12.82 -7.20
N LEU A 63 -2.72 12.30 -7.89
CA LEU A 63 -2.66 10.91 -8.35
C LEU A 63 -2.09 9.95 -7.29
N GLY A 64 -1.76 10.40 -6.08
CA GLY A 64 -1.27 9.56 -4.98
C GLY A 64 0.23 9.21 -5.00
N TYR A 65 0.99 9.71 -5.97
CA TYR A 65 2.41 9.43 -6.16
C TYR A 65 3.34 10.32 -5.33
N TYR A 66 2.90 11.53 -4.95
CA TYR A 66 3.77 12.53 -4.32
C TYR A 66 3.20 13.07 -3.00
N ASN A 67 3.99 12.94 -1.93
CA ASN A 67 3.63 13.43 -0.58
C ASN A 67 4.64 14.46 -0.02
N GLY A 68 5.60 14.92 -0.82
CA GLY A 68 6.58 15.96 -0.46
C GLY A 68 6.03 17.38 -0.62
N PRO A 69 6.79 18.44 -0.32
CA PRO A 69 6.36 19.85 -0.45
C PRO A 69 6.05 20.27 -1.89
N LEU A 70 5.09 21.19 -2.09
CA LEU A 70 4.84 21.81 -3.42
C LEU A 70 5.78 23.01 -3.63
N ASP A 71 7.07 22.80 -3.44
CA ASP A 71 8.08 23.85 -3.47
C ASP A 71 8.49 24.26 -4.89
N GLY A 72 8.17 23.44 -5.89
CA GLY A 72 8.63 23.65 -7.26
C GLY A 72 10.06 23.17 -7.50
N ILE A 73 10.61 22.34 -6.62
CA ILE A 73 11.97 21.80 -6.73
C ILE A 73 11.94 20.32 -7.17
N TYR A 74 12.64 20.01 -8.26
CA TYR A 74 12.76 18.64 -8.75
C TYR A 74 13.89 17.90 -8.00
N GLY A 75 13.71 17.76 -6.69
CA GLY A 75 14.58 16.99 -5.83
C GLY A 75 14.26 15.50 -5.84
N TYR A 76 14.99 14.73 -5.04
CA TYR A 76 14.86 13.26 -4.96
C TYR A 76 13.43 12.75 -4.72
N LEU A 77 12.64 13.44 -3.89
CA LEU A 77 11.24 13.05 -3.64
C LEU A 77 10.35 13.19 -4.88
N THR A 78 10.55 14.24 -5.67
CA THR A 78 9.80 14.48 -6.91
C THR A 78 10.24 13.47 -7.97
N TYR A 79 11.54 13.22 -8.09
CA TYR A 79 12.12 12.20 -8.95
C TYR A 79 11.55 10.80 -8.68
N GLU A 80 11.49 10.37 -7.42
CA GLU A 80 10.92 9.06 -7.07
C GLU A 80 9.42 8.97 -7.38
N ALA A 81 8.66 10.04 -7.15
CA ALA A 81 7.24 10.07 -7.50
C ALA A 81 7.02 9.94 -9.01
N VAL A 82 7.85 10.61 -9.82
CA VAL A 82 7.82 10.46 -11.28
C VAL A 82 8.19 9.05 -11.70
N LYS A 83 9.24 8.45 -11.13
CA LYS A 83 9.61 7.06 -11.41
C LYS A 83 8.48 6.08 -11.12
N ASN A 84 7.86 6.20 -9.94
CA ASN A 84 6.73 5.34 -9.57
C ASN A 84 5.54 5.53 -10.52
N PHE A 85 5.25 6.78 -10.89
CA PHE A 85 4.23 7.08 -11.89
C PHE A 85 4.55 6.43 -13.24
N GLN A 86 5.78 6.59 -13.74
CA GLN A 86 6.20 6.01 -15.01
C GLN A 86 6.10 4.49 -15.01
N GLN A 87 6.47 3.84 -13.90
CA GLN A 87 6.35 2.40 -13.73
C GLN A 87 4.90 1.92 -13.92
N ASP A 88 3.93 2.61 -13.33
CA ASP A 88 2.53 2.20 -13.32
C ASP A 88 1.81 2.42 -14.65
N TYR A 89 2.32 3.36 -15.46
CA TYR A 89 1.78 3.66 -16.77
C TYR A 89 2.63 3.10 -17.91
N VAL A 90 3.54 2.17 -17.60
CA VAL A 90 4.42 1.46 -18.57
C VAL A 90 5.19 2.47 -19.43
N LEU A 91 5.61 3.56 -18.81
CA LEU A 91 6.53 4.54 -19.37
C LEU A 91 7.97 4.12 -19.06
N ASN A 92 8.94 4.87 -19.60
CA ASN A 92 10.34 4.69 -19.23
C ASN A 92 10.52 5.09 -17.75
N GLU A 93 10.89 4.14 -16.89
CA GLU A 93 11.09 4.35 -15.44
C GLU A 93 12.42 5.06 -15.13
N ASP A 94 12.71 6.16 -15.81
CA ASP A 94 13.97 6.89 -15.72
C ASP A 94 13.91 8.11 -14.81
N GLY A 95 12.71 8.50 -14.37
CA GLY A 95 12.46 9.70 -13.58
C GLY A 95 12.65 10.98 -14.38
N ILE A 96 12.55 10.88 -15.72
CA ILE A 96 12.64 11.99 -16.66
C ILE A 96 11.23 12.34 -17.14
N VAL A 97 10.77 13.54 -16.84
CA VAL A 97 9.48 14.03 -17.32
C VAL A 97 9.65 14.58 -18.73
N ASP A 98 9.48 13.69 -19.70
CA ASP A 98 9.39 14.00 -21.12
C ASP A 98 7.94 14.25 -21.56
N ALA A 99 7.74 14.58 -22.84
CA ALA A 99 6.41 14.84 -23.39
C ALA A 99 5.42 13.68 -23.16
N LYS A 100 5.89 12.43 -23.22
CA LYS A 100 5.04 11.25 -22.96
C LYS A 100 4.58 11.19 -21.51
N THR A 101 5.50 11.48 -20.58
CA THR A 101 5.19 11.54 -19.15
C THR A 101 4.18 12.66 -18.86
N TRP A 102 4.37 13.83 -19.47
CA TRP A 102 3.44 14.95 -19.38
C TRP A 102 2.06 14.64 -19.95
N ASP A 103 2.00 14.05 -21.14
CA ASP A 103 0.75 13.63 -21.77
C ASP A 103 -0.01 12.63 -20.90
N MET A 104 0.69 11.66 -20.30
CA MET A 104 0.06 10.70 -19.40
C MET A 104 -0.46 11.39 -18.14
N LEU A 105 0.32 12.29 -17.53
CA LEU A 105 -0.12 13.04 -16.34
C LEU A 105 -1.36 13.89 -16.64
N ALA A 106 -1.42 14.54 -17.80
CA ALA A 106 -2.53 15.40 -18.19
C ALA A 106 -3.80 14.62 -18.53
N ASN A 107 -3.69 13.48 -19.21
CA ASN A 107 -4.84 12.75 -19.74
C ASN A 107 -5.51 11.78 -18.75
N LEU A 108 -4.97 11.61 -17.54
CA LEU A 108 -5.62 10.82 -16.48
C LEU A 108 -6.81 11.58 -15.88
N ASN A 109 -8.01 11.39 -16.43
CA ASN A 109 -9.24 11.88 -15.81
C ASN A 109 -9.80 10.89 -14.75
N GLU A 110 -10.63 11.39 -13.84
CA GLU A 110 -11.20 10.59 -12.73
C GLU A 110 -11.94 9.34 -13.21
N SER A 111 -12.53 9.33 -14.41
CA SER A 111 -13.23 8.16 -14.95
C SER A 111 -12.27 7.05 -15.41
N ILE A 112 -11.09 7.37 -15.92
CA ILE A 112 -10.04 6.38 -16.20
C ILE A 112 -9.48 5.81 -14.90
N LEU A 113 -9.25 6.64 -13.89
CA LEU A 113 -8.80 6.21 -12.56
C LEU A 113 -9.85 5.32 -11.85
N ALA A 114 -11.14 5.68 -11.95
CA ALA A 114 -12.25 4.89 -11.43
C ALA A 114 -12.48 3.58 -12.22
N SER A 115 -12.25 3.57 -13.53
CA SER A 115 -12.29 2.33 -14.33
C SER A 115 -11.08 1.41 -14.06
N ARG A 116 -9.97 1.97 -13.57
CA ARG A 116 -8.73 1.27 -13.22
C ARG A 116 -8.68 0.76 -11.78
N LYS A 117 -9.44 1.34 -10.85
CA LYS A 117 -9.85 0.63 -9.63
C LYS A 117 -10.65 -0.58 -10.09
N GLY A 118 -9.94 -1.68 -10.37
CA GLY A 118 -10.52 -2.84 -11.01
C GLY A 118 -11.77 -3.30 -10.26
N LYS A 119 -12.72 -3.88 -11.00
CA LYS A 119 -13.90 -4.48 -10.37
C LYS A 119 -13.42 -5.38 -9.22
N SER A 120 -13.94 -5.16 -8.02
CA SER A 120 -13.65 -6.02 -6.88
C SER A 120 -13.89 -7.48 -7.30
N PRO A 121 -12.98 -8.40 -6.99
CA PRO A 121 -13.24 -9.81 -7.22
C PRO A 121 -14.54 -10.23 -6.51
N ASP A 122 -15.34 -11.02 -7.20
CA ASP A 122 -16.55 -11.65 -6.64
C ASP A 122 -16.12 -12.84 -5.75
N GLY A 123 -17.02 -13.35 -4.90
CA GLY A 123 -16.78 -14.57 -4.10
C GLY A 123 -16.04 -14.35 -2.78
N ASP A 124 -15.64 -15.46 -2.15
CA ASP A 124 -14.98 -15.44 -0.84
C ASP A 124 -13.51 -15.05 -1.00
N LEU A 125 -13.14 -13.89 -0.45
CA LEU A 125 -11.80 -13.35 -0.54
C LEU A 125 -10.88 -13.87 0.57
N SER A 126 -9.64 -14.17 0.23
CA SER A 126 -8.57 -14.47 1.19
C SER A 126 -7.21 -13.98 0.69
N ILE A 127 -6.27 -13.79 1.60
CA ILE A 127 -4.93 -13.33 1.30
C ILE A 127 -3.92 -14.42 1.64
N VAL A 128 -2.96 -14.67 0.74
CA VAL A 128 -1.78 -15.49 1.03
C VAL A 128 -0.52 -14.65 0.85
N ILE A 129 0.30 -14.56 1.89
CA ILE A 129 1.57 -13.85 1.91
C ILE A 129 2.69 -14.87 1.94
N ASN A 130 3.50 -14.91 0.90
CA ASN A 130 4.63 -15.81 0.78
C ASN A 130 5.92 -15.06 1.08
N LEU A 131 6.56 -15.38 2.21
CA LEU A 131 7.80 -14.74 2.65
C LEU A 131 9.02 -15.19 1.84
N TYR A 132 8.97 -16.35 1.18
CA TYR A 132 10.05 -16.82 0.30
C TYR A 132 10.10 -16.03 -1.00
N SER A 133 8.96 -15.86 -1.66
CA SER A 133 8.84 -15.08 -2.90
C SER A 133 8.63 -13.58 -2.66
N ARG A 134 8.36 -13.18 -1.41
CA ARG A 134 8.05 -11.78 -1.02
C ARG A 134 6.87 -11.21 -1.79
N THR A 135 5.80 -11.98 -1.83
CA THR A 135 4.56 -11.63 -2.54
C THR A 135 3.35 -11.76 -1.65
N LEU A 136 2.38 -10.88 -1.84
CA LEU A 136 1.02 -11.00 -1.33
C LEU A 136 0.10 -11.34 -2.50
N SER A 137 -0.64 -12.44 -2.41
CA SER A 137 -1.63 -12.84 -3.40
C SER A 137 -3.03 -12.77 -2.80
N LEU A 138 -3.92 -12.06 -3.47
CA LEU A 138 -5.35 -12.07 -3.22
C LEU A 138 -5.98 -13.26 -3.97
N PHE A 139 -6.78 -14.03 -3.26
CA PHE A 139 -7.54 -15.16 -3.79
C PHE A 139 -9.03 -14.84 -3.73
N SER A 140 -9.77 -15.36 -4.70
CA SER A 140 -11.24 -15.37 -4.78
C SER A 140 -11.67 -16.80 -5.04
N ASP A 141 -12.53 -17.35 -4.18
CA ASP A 141 -12.99 -18.74 -4.23
C ASP A 141 -11.84 -19.76 -4.37
N GLY A 142 -10.74 -19.51 -3.65
CA GLY A 142 -9.55 -20.36 -3.66
C GLY A 142 -8.67 -20.26 -4.91
N LYS A 143 -8.98 -19.38 -5.87
CA LYS A 143 -8.15 -19.11 -7.05
C LYS A 143 -7.39 -17.80 -6.91
N ALA A 144 -6.11 -17.81 -7.27
CA ALA A 144 -5.30 -16.59 -7.26
C ALA A 144 -5.90 -15.58 -8.24
N PHE A 145 -6.26 -14.40 -7.74
CA PHE A 145 -6.84 -13.31 -8.50
C PHE A 145 -5.80 -12.27 -8.88
N LYS A 146 -5.00 -11.82 -7.91
CA LYS A 146 -3.96 -10.80 -8.13
C LYS A 146 -2.81 -10.97 -7.15
N THR A 147 -1.58 -10.65 -7.59
CA THR A 147 -0.37 -10.78 -6.79
C THR A 147 0.42 -9.48 -6.81
N TYR A 148 0.93 -9.08 -5.65
CA TYR A 148 1.68 -7.86 -5.42
C TYR A 148 3.05 -8.17 -4.78
N PRO A 149 4.11 -7.46 -5.17
CA PRO A 149 5.37 -7.53 -4.44
C PRO A 149 5.22 -6.85 -3.06
N VAL A 150 5.90 -7.37 -2.04
CA VAL A 150 5.84 -6.81 -0.68
C VAL A 150 7.20 -6.70 -0.01
N THR A 151 7.35 -5.76 0.93
CA THR A 151 8.43 -5.81 1.92
C THR A 151 7.99 -6.65 3.11
N ILE A 152 8.86 -7.53 3.57
CA ILE A 152 8.63 -8.38 4.75
C ILE A 152 9.51 -7.99 5.94
N GLY A 153 9.26 -8.60 7.09
CA GLY A 153 10.08 -8.45 8.30
C GLY A 153 11.53 -8.88 8.09
N LYS A 154 12.46 -8.20 8.76
CA LYS A 154 13.88 -8.61 8.82
C LYS A 154 14.03 -9.90 9.62
N LYS A 155 15.19 -10.55 9.50
CA LYS A 155 15.53 -11.76 10.29
C LYS A 155 15.31 -11.57 11.79
N ASP A 156 15.71 -10.42 12.34
CA ASP A 156 15.61 -10.13 13.78
C ASP A 156 14.25 -9.55 14.20
N SER A 157 13.34 -9.32 13.24
CA SER A 157 11.97 -8.87 13.48
C SER A 157 11.05 -9.50 12.42
N PRO A 158 10.91 -10.84 12.44
CA PRO A 158 10.28 -11.58 11.36
C PRO A 158 8.79 -11.29 11.29
N SER A 159 8.22 -11.44 10.09
CA SER A 159 6.77 -11.42 9.90
C SER A 159 6.14 -12.65 10.57
N PRO A 160 4.93 -12.52 11.15
CA PRO A 160 4.32 -13.59 11.92
C PRO A 160 3.75 -14.66 10.98
N VAL A 161 4.43 -15.79 10.87
CA VAL A 161 3.95 -16.94 10.08
C VAL A 161 2.78 -17.59 10.82
N GLY A 162 1.70 -17.91 10.11
CA GLY A 162 0.47 -18.42 10.71
C GLY A 162 -0.78 -18.07 9.88
N GLU A 163 -1.94 -18.29 10.48
CA GLU A 163 -3.25 -18.02 9.87
C GLU A 163 -3.98 -16.96 10.69
N TRP A 164 -4.24 -15.81 10.07
CA TRP A 164 -4.73 -14.59 10.68
C TRP A 164 -6.03 -14.10 10.03
N ARG A 165 -6.59 -13.02 10.58
CA ARG A 165 -7.70 -12.26 10.00
C ARG A 165 -7.42 -10.77 10.05
N ILE A 166 -8.01 -10.05 9.10
CA ILE A 166 -8.09 -8.59 9.17
C ILE A 166 -9.06 -8.20 10.29
N ILE A 167 -8.60 -7.40 11.27
CA ILE A 167 -9.41 -6.98 12.43
C ILE A 167 -9.76 -5.50 12.47
N ASN A 168 -9.00 -4.68 11.76
CA ASN A 168 -9.30 -3.26 11.63
C ASN A 168 -8.70 -2.72 10.35
N LYS A 169 -9.31 -1.64 9.86
CA LYS A 169 -8.93 -0.95 8.63
C LYS A 169 -9.09 0.54 8.86
N TYR A 170 -8.11 1.34 8.45
CA TYR A 170 -8.26 2.79 8.43
C TYR A 170 -7.38 3.44 7.36
N GLU A 171 -7.85 4.58 6.86
CA GLU A 171 -7.10 5.45 5.97
C GLU A 171 -6.15 6.34 6.76
N ARG A 172 -5.02 6.69 6.13
CA ARG A 172 -3.98 7.54 6.71
C ARG A 172 -3.74 8.71 5.78
N ILE A 173 -4.56 9.75 5.93
CA ILE A 173 -4.56 10.94 5.06
C ILE A 173 -3.18 11.63 5.03
N SER A 174 -2.46 11.68 6.15
CA SER A 174 -1.10 12.24 6.21
C SER A 174 0.00 11.27 5.77
N GLY A 175 -0.34 10.01 5.53
CA GLY A 175 0.59 8.93 5.24
C GLY A 175 1.53 8.62 6.42
N GLY A 176 2.83 8.86 6.18
CA GLY A 176 3.94 8.56 7.09
C GLY A 176 4.55 7.17 6.84
N PRO A 177 5.28 6.60 7.83
CA PRO A 177 5.97 5.31 7.68
C PRO A 177 5.07 4.13 7.30
N LEU A 178 3.76 4.25 7.55
CA LEU A 178 2.76 3.23 7.27
C LEU A 178 2.03 3.45 5.92
N GLY A 179 2.38 4.50 5.17
CA GLY A 179 1.71 4.82 3.91
C GLY A 179 0.24 5.22 4.08
N SER A 180 -0.54 5.07 3.01
CA SER A 180 -1.91 5.59 2.89
C SER A 180 -3.00 4.74 3.55
N ARG A 181 -2.78 3.42 3.69
CA ARG A 181 -3.76 2.48 4.25
C ARG A 181 -3.13 1.55 5.27
N TRP A 182 -3.94 1.17 6.27
CA TRP A 182 -3.60 0.16 7.27
C TRP A 182 -4.68 -0.92 7.34
N MET A 183 -4.25 -2.18 7.41
CA MET A 183 -5.09 -3.35 7.68
C MET A 183 -4.43 -4.19 8.78
N GLY A 184 -4.99 -4.18 9.99
CA GLY A 184 -4.43 -4.87 11.16
C GLY A 184 -4.72 -6.36 11.18
N LEU A 185 -3.78 -7.16 11.67
CA LEU A 185 -3.88 -8.61 11.82
C LEU A 185 -4.11 -9.01 13.29
N ASP A 186 -4.86 -10.08 13.54
CA ASP A 186 -5.23 -10.62 14.87
C ASP A 186 -4.13 -11.43 15.58
N VAL A 187 -2.88 -11.03 15.40
CA VAL A 187 -1.73 -11.72 15.99
C VAL A 187 -1.71 -11.53 17.52
N PRO A 188 -1.64 -12.60 18.34
CA PRO A 188 -1.83 -12.49 19.79
C PRO A 188 -0.70 -11.78 20.55
N TRP A 189 0.49 -11.73 19.97
CA TRP A 189 1.72 -11.29 20.65
C TRP A 189 2.30 -9.98 20.13
N GLY A 190 1.58 -9.24 19.29
CA GLY A 190 2.04 -7.94 18.84
C GLY A 190 1.14 -7.26 17.83
N VAL A 191 1.52 -6.05 17.45
CA VAL A 191 0.81 -5.25 16.46
C VAL A 191 1.44 -5.51 15.09
N TYR A 192 0.70 -6.22 14.25
CA TYR A 192 1.10 -6.53 12.88
C TYR A 192 0.00 -6.10 11.92
N GLY A 193 0.40 -5.77 10.71
CA GLY A 193 -0.53 -5.30 9.69
C GLY A 193 0.05 -5.35 8.29
N ILE A 194 -0.87 -5.26 7.34
CA ILE A 194 -0.61 -5.01 5.92
C ILE A 194 -0.85 -3.52 5.70
N HIS A 195 0.15 -2.80 5.20
CA HIS A 195 0.05 -1.35 5.06
C HIS A 195 0.86 -0.81 3.88
N GLY A 196 0.62 0.46 3.52
CA GLY A 196 1.38 1.15 2.49
C GLY A 196 2.81 1.48 2.91
N THR A 197 3.54 2.31 2.17
CA THR A 197 4.86 2.75 2.64
C THR A 197 5.26 4.12 2.07
N ASN A 198 6.12 4.82 2.81
CA ASN A 198 6.85 5.98 2.31
C ASN A 198 8.26 5.63 1.82
N LYS A 199 8.59 4.33 1.73
CA LYS A 199 9.85 3.80 1.21
C LYS A 199 9.60 2.77 0.11
N PRO A 200 9.01 3.16 -1.04
CA PRO A 200 8.64 2.22 -2.10
C PRO A 200 9.84 1.41 -2.63
N TRP A 201 11.06 1.94 -2.56
CA TRP A 201 12.28 1.25 -2.94
C TRP A 201 12.64 0.03 -2.05
N GLU A 202 12.02 -0.13 -0.87
CA GLU A 202 12.20 -1.32 -0.03
C GLU A 202 11.26 -2.48 -0.43
N ILE A 203 10.33 -2.27 -1.36
CA ILE A 203 9.40 -3.32 -1.82
C ILE A 203 10.19 -4.45 -2.51
N GLY A 204 9.83 -5.70 -2.22
CA GLY A 204 10.57 -6.88 -2.65
C GLY A 204 11.78 -7.22 -1.76
N THR A 205 11.98 -6.51 -0.65
CA THR A 205 13.07 -6.76 0.32
C THR A 205 12.60 -7.26 1.69
N ALA A 206 13.53 -7.66 2.55
CA ALA A 206 13.28 -7.90 3.97
C ALA A 206 13.80 -6.70 4.77
N ALA A 207 12.93 -5.72 5.05
CA ALA A 207 13.34 -4.44 5.64
C ALA A 207 12.37 -3.90 6.71
N SER A 208 11.22 -4.53 6.93
CA SER A 208 10.24 -4.09 7.92
C SER A 208 10.55 -4.61 9.33
N LYS A 209 9.79 -4.15 10.32
CA LYS A 209 9.81 -4.68 11.71
C LYS A 209 8.79 -5.82 11.93
N GLY A 210 8.38 -6.50 10.87
CA GLY A 210 7.43 -7.62 10.90
C GLY A 210 6.16 -7.37 10.09
N CYS A 211 5.73 -6.11 9.93
CA CYS A 211 4.59 -5.76 9.08
C CYS A 211 4.86 -6.03 7.59
N ILE A 212 3.79 -6.19 6.83
CA ILE A 212 3.85 -6.41 5.37
C ILE A 212 3.61 -5.07 4.69
N ARG A 213 4.57 -4.61 3.89
CA ARG A 213 4.46 -3.32 3.20
C ARG A 213 4.17 -3.50 1.72
N LEU A 214 3.28 -2.67 1.21
CA LEU A 214 2.94 -2.55 -0.21
C LEU A 214 3.22 -1.14 -0.70
N HIS A 215 3.31 -0.97 -2.02
CA HIS A 215 3.11 0.34 -2.63
C HIS A 215 1.73 0.90 -2.25
N ASN A 216 1.63 2.22 -2.09
CA ASN A 216 0.39 2.87 -1.65
C ASN A 216 -0.80 2.56 -2.58
N GLN A 217 -0.59 2.63 -3.90
CA GLN A 217 -1.59 2.22 -4.89
C GLN A 217 -2.12 0.79 -4.71
N TYR A 218 -1.24 -0.17 -4.42
CA TYR A 218 -1.62 -1.58 -4.26
C TYR A 218 -2.35 -1.83 -2.95
N VAL A 219 -1.93 -1.18 -1.87
CA VAL A 219 -2.68 -1.28 -0.61
C VAL A 219 -4.01 -0.55 -0.69
N GLU A 220 -4.12 0.53 -1.47
CA GLU A 220 -5.38 1.24 -1.67
C GLU A 220 -6.40 0.38 -2.39
N GLU A 221 -6.00 -0.26 -3.48
CA GLU A 221 -6.80 -1.22 -4.20
C GLU A 221 -7.20 -2.40 -3.31
N LEU A 222 -6.23 -3.06 -2.68
CA LEU A 222 -6.49 -4.21 -1.80
C LEU A 222 -7.44 -3.83 -0.66
N PHE A 223 -7.23 -2.66 -0.05
CA PHE A 223 -8.06 -2.15 1.03
C PHE A 223 -9.50 -1.90 0.60
N ASP A 224 -9.74 -1.47 -0.63
CA ASP A 224 -11.11 -1.26 -1.12
C ASP A 224 -11.84 -2.61 -1.35
N TRP A 225 -11.11 -3.70 -1.60
CA TRP A 225 -11.68 -5.02 -1.89
C TRP A 225 -11.86 -5.94 -0.69
N VAL A 226 -10.92 -5.96 0.26
CA VAL A 226 -10.99 -6.91 1.39
C VAL A 226 -11.78 -6.36 2.56
N GLU A 227 -12.40 -7.23 3.35
CA GLU A 227 -13.25 -6.84 4.47
C GLU A 227 -12.60 -7.16 5.82
N ILE A 228 -13.15 -6.60 6.90
CA ILE A 228 -12.82 -7.08 8.24
C ILE A 228 -13.30 -8.53 8.34
N GLY A 229 -12.43 -9.41 8.83
CA GLY A 229 -12.65 -10.85 8.87
C GLY A 229 -12.01 -11.62 7.71
N THR A 230 -11.56 -10.94 6.63
CA THR A 230 -10.87 -11.61 5.51
C THR A 230 -9.68 -12.43 6.03
N PRO A 231 -9.62 -13.74 5.74
CA PRO A 231 -8.51 -14.60 6.16
C PRO A 231 -7.19 -14.20 5.51
N VAL A 232 -6.11 -14.26 6.28
CA VAL A 232 -4.75 -13.98 5.83
C VAL A 232 -3.82 -15.11 6.26
N LYS A 233 -3.30 -15.88 5.30
CA LYS A 233 -2.29 -16.91 5.57
C LYS A 233 -0.90 -16.38 5.25
N ILE A 234 0.00 -16.39 6.23
CA ILE A 234 1.41 -16.04 6.02
C ILE A 234 2.21 -17.34 6.01
N ILE A 235 2.89 -17.63 4.91
CA ILE A 235 3.75 -18.81 4.75
C ILE A 235 5.22 -18.37 4.66
N GLY A 236 6.10 -19.10 5.34
CA GLY A 236 7.50 -18.72 5.43
C GLY A 236 8.27 -19.51 6.48
N PRO A 237 9.53 -19.14 6.73
CA PRO A 237 10.33 -19.76 7.78
C PRO A 237 9.71 -19.47 9.15
N ARG A 238 9.35 -20.52 9.88
CA ARG A 238 8.92 -20.43 11.29
C ARG A 238 10.13 -20.46 12.22
N PRO A 239 10.05 -19.78 13.39
CA PRO A 239 11.04 -20.01 14.44
C PRO A 239 11.00 -21.47 14.87
N GLN A 240 12.17 -22.06 15.14
CA GLN A 240 12.22 -23.35 15.81
C GLN A 240 11.78 -23.15 17.26
N VAL A 241 10.86 -24.00 17.72
CA VAL A 241 10.28 -23.92 19.05
C VAL A 241 10.54 -25.22 19.79
N VAL A 242 11.18 -25.12 20.94
CA VAL A 242 11.25 -26.21 21.92
C VAL A 242 10.19 -25.93 22.99
N ILE A 243 9.25 -26.85 23.17
CA ILE A 243 8.16 -26.66 24.14
C ILE A 243 8.73 -26.79 25.55
N SER A 244 8.67 -25.71 26.34
CA SER A 244 9.27 -25.65 27.69
C SER A 244 8.27 -25.36 28.81
N ARG A 245 6.98 -25.45 28.51
CA ARG A 245 5.89 -25.25 29.48
C ARG A 245 4.70 -26.15 29.20
N ILE A 246 3.95 -26.43 30.27
CA ILE A 246 2.62 -27.04 30.17
C ILE A 246 1.67 -26.03 29.52
N MET A 247 0.97 -26.44 28.46
CA MET A 247 -0.02 -25.60 27.77
C MET A 247 -1.44 -25.96 28.20
N ARG A 248 -2.29 -24.93 28.29
CA ARG A 248 -3.70 -25.02 28.69
C ARG A 248 -4.47 -23.83 28.10
N GLU A 249 -5.79 -23.83 28.23
CA GLU A 249 -6.63 -22.71 27.75
C GLU A 249 -6.11 -21.34 28.22
N GLY A 250 -6.04 -20.40 27.27
CA GLY A 250 -5.42 -19.08 27.45
C GLY A 250 -3.92 -19.01 27.10
N SER A 251 -3.24 -20.15 26.88
CA SER A 251 -1.86 -20.14 26.39
C SER A 251 -1.79 -19.54 24.97
N ILE A 252 -0.75 -18.76 24.69
CA ILE A 252 -0.48 -18.19 23.37
C ILE A 252 0.98 -18.37 22.98
N GLY A 253 1.26 -18.57 21.70
CA GLY A 253 2.63 -18.59 21.17
C GLY A 253 2.83 -19.53 19.99
N TYR A 254 4.06 -19.55 19.47
CA TYR A 254 4.43 -20.49 18.41
C TYR A 254 4.50 -21.95 18.90
N ASP A 255 4.71 -22.18 20.20
CA ASP A 255 4.59 -23.51 20.82
C ASP A 255 3.16 -24.04 20.73
N VAL A 256 2.18 -23.17 20.97
CA VAL A 256 0.76 -23.49 20.76
C VAL A 256 0.46 -23.73 19.27
N MET A 257 1.07 -22.96 18.37
CA MET A 257 0.88 -23.14 16.93
C MET A 257 1.45 -24.48 16.44
N GLU A 258 2.62 -24.90 16.94
CA GLU A 258 3.21 -26.21 16.65
C GLU A 258 2.26 -27.35 17.07
N LEU A 259 1.66 -27.21 18.26
CA LEU A 259 0.63 -28.12 18.74
C LEU A 259 -0.60 -28.15 17.83
N GLN A 260 -1.13 -26.97 17.44
CA GLN A 260 -2.28 -26.86 16.54
C GLN A 260 -2.02 -27.55 15.20
N GLU A 261 -0.83 -27.36 14.63
CA GLU A 261 -0.45 -27.99 13.36
C GLU A 261 -0.37 -29.50 13.50
N ARG A 262 0.33 -30.02 14.52
CA ARG A 262 0.47 -31.46 14.71
C ARG A 262 -0.88 -32.15 14.95
N LEU A 263 -1.79 -31.53 15.70
CA LEU A 263 -3.15 -32.04 15.88
C LEU A 263 -3.97 -32.01 14.59
N ARG A 264 -3.77 -30.97 13.76
CA ARG A 264 -4.41 -30.87 12.45
C ARG A 264 -3.93 -31.99 11.52
N GLU A 265 -2.63 -32.27 11.49
CA GLU A 265 -2.04 -33.39 10.75
C GLU A 265 -2.59 -34.75 11.21
N ARG A 266 -2.87 -34.89 12.52
CA ARG A 266 -3.46 -36.08 13.13
C ARG A 266 -5.00 -36.14 13.00
N GLY A 267 -5.63 -35.11 12.44
CA GLY A 267 -7.08 -35.05 12.20
C GLY A 267 -7.94 -34.60 13.39
N PHE A 268 -7.34 -34.21 14.52
CA PHE A 268 -8.07 -33.76 15.72
C PHE A 268 -8.44 -32.28 15.68
N TYR A 269 -7.75 -31.47 14.86
CA TYR A 269 -7.90 -30.01 14.87
C TYR A 269 -8.19 -29.46 13.48
N ASN A 270 -9.27 -28.68 13.34
CA ASN A 270 -9.68 -28.02 12.10
C ASN A 270 -9.80 -26.49 12.22
N GLY A 271 -9.40 -25.92 13.37
CA GLY A 271 -9.35 -24.47 13.58
C GLY A 271 -8.12 -23.82 12.94
N PHE A 272 -7.89 -22.52 13.15
CA PHE A 272 -6.79 -21.74 12.56
C PHE A 272 -5.44 -22.01 13.25
N LEU A 273 -4.33 -21.90 12.52
CA LEU A 273 -2.98 -21.82 13.11
C LEU A 273 -2.72 -20.40 13.63
N ASP A 274 -3.46 -20.00 14.66
CA ASP A 274 -3.42 -18.65 15.25
C ASP A 274 -2.55 -18.58 16.52
N GLY A 275 -2.00 -19.71 16.95
CA GLY A 275 -1.20 -19.82 18.16
C GLY A 275 -1.98 -19.50 19.44
N ARG A 276 -3.32 -19.63 19.44
CA ARG A 276 -4.19 -19.45 20.60
C ARG A 276 -4.73 -20.78 21.10
N TYR A 277 -4.51 -21.05 22.38
CA TYR A 277 -5.11 -22.19 23.05
C TYR A 277 -6.51 -21.81 23.52
N GLY A 278 -7.46 -21.84 22.59
CA GLY A 278 -8.88 -21.60 22.86
C GLY A 278 -9.70 -22.90 22.94
N THR A 279 -11.02 -22.74 23.04
CA THR A 279 -11.97 -23.83 23.27
C THR A 279 -11.93 -24.93 22.19
N LEU A 280 -11.71 -24.58 20.91
CA LEU A 280 -11.56 -25.56 19.84
C LEU A 280 -10.32 -26.45 20.06
N LEU A 281 -9.20 -25.86 20.47
CA LEU A 281 -7.98 -26.62 20.75
C LEU A 281 -8.14 -27.46 22.03
N THR A 282 -8.78 -26.91 23.06
CA THR A 282 -9.16 -27.66 24.27
C THR A 282 -9.99 -28.90 23.92
N THR A 283 -10.94 -28.78 22.98
CA THR A 283 -11.79 -29.89 22.53
C THR A 283 -10.94 -30.95 21.82
N ALA A 284 -10.07 -30.54 20.89
CA ALA A 284 -9.18 -31.44 20.17
C ALA A 284 -8.24 -32.23 21.11
N ILE A 285 -7.70 -31.57 22.14
CA ILE A 285 -6.85 -32.23 23.15
C ILE A 285 -7.64 -33.23 23.98
N LYS A 286 -8.86 -32.89 24.41
CA LYS A 286 -9.71 -33.81 25.17
C LYS A 286 -10.12 -35.05 24.37
N GLU A 287 -10.32 -34.88 23.06
CA GLU A 287 -10.59 -35.99 22.15
C GLU A 287 -9.36 -36.91 22.04
N LEU A 288 -8.17 -36.34 21.85
CA LEU A 288 -6.92 -37.09 21.87
C LEU A 288 -6.70 -37.82 23.21
N GLU A 289 -6.85 -37.13 24.34
CA GLU A 289 -6.75 -37.71 25.69
C GLU A 289 -7.68 -38.92 25.84
N THR A 290 -8.94 -38.77 25.42
CA THR A 290 -9.94 -39.83 25.47
C THR A 290 -9.54 -41.03 24.60
N GLN A 291 -9.07 -40.79 23.38
CA GLN A 291 -8.62 -41.85 22.47
C GLN A 291 -7.46 -42.66 23.05
N TYR A 292 -6.56 -42.03 23.80
CA TYR A 292 -5.43 -42.67 24.45
C TYR A 292 -5.70 -43.08 25.91
N GLN A 293 -6.96 -43.08 26.33
CA GLN A 293 -7.40 -43.50 27.68
C GLN A 293 -6.74 -42.71 28.82
N LEU A 294 -6.43 -41.44 28.55
CA LEU A 294 -5.94 -40.47 29.52
C LEU A 294 -7.10 -39.69 30.15
N LYS A 295 -6.80 -38.94 31.22
CA LYS A 295 -7.77 -38.02 31.82
C LYS A 295 -8.01 -36.86 30.86
N ALA A 296 -9.27 -36.68 30.44
CA ALA A 296 -9.68 -35.66 29.49
C ALA A 296 -9.77 -34.23 30.12
N ASP A 297 -8.67 -33.70 30.64
CA ASP A 297 -8.62 -32.38 31.28
C ASP A 297 -8.16 -31.23 30.37
N GLY A 298 -7.75 -31.53 29.13
CA GLY A 298 -7.39 -30.52 28.14
C GLY A 298 -6.05 -29.85 28.43
N ILE A 299 -5.15 -30.53 29.15
CA ILE A 299 -3.84 -30.01 29.55
C ILE A 299 -2.77 -30.72 28.74
N VAL A 300 -1.91 -29.94 28.08
CA VAL A 300 -0.78 -30.49 27.33
C VAL A 300 0.42 -30.60 28.24
N ASP A 301 0.60 -31.80 28.78
CA ASP A 301 1.74 -32.23 29.58
C ASP A 301 2.70 -33.13 28.77
N LYS A 302 3.68 -33.73 29.46
CA LYS A 302 4.67 -34.64 28.84
C LYS A 302 4.00 -35.82 28.11
N ASN A 303 2.86 -36.33 28.58
CA ASN A 303 2.19 -37.46 27.95
C ASN A 303 1.65 -37.07 26.58
N ILE A 304 0.98 -35.92 26.49
CA ILE A 304 0.44 -35.40 25.24
C ILE A 304 1.55 -35.06 24.26
N LEU A 305 2.62 -34.41 24.72
CA LEU A 305 3.76 -34.07 23.86
C LEU A 305 4.45 -35.33 23.30
N ASN A 306 4.56 -36.40 24.10
CA ASN A 306 5.07 -37.70 23.64
C ASN A 306 4.15 -38.35 22.61
N ILE A 307 2.83 -38.37 22.83
CA ILE A 307 1.84 -38.91 21.89
C ILE A 307 1.91 -38.20 20.54
N LEU A 308 2.12 -36.89 20.57
CA LEU A 308 2.21 -36.05 19.40
C LEU A 308 3.61 -36.00 18.78
N GLU A 309 4.62 -36.64 19.39
CA GLU A 309 6.02 -36.62 18.93
C GLU A 309 6.54 -35.18 18.75
N LEU A 310 6.28 -34.32 19.75
CA LEU A 310 6.74 -32.94 19.78
C LEU A 310 8.01 -32.83 20.62
N GLU A 311 8.98 -32.03 20.18
CA GLU A 311 10.20 -31.76 20.93
C GLU A 311 9.93 -30.83 22.12
N TYR A 312 10.41 -31.21 23.30
CA TYR A 312 10.18 -30.46 24.54
C TYR A 312 11.34 -30.54 25.53
N ASN A 313 11.40 -29.56 26.43
CA ASN A 313 12.30 -29.49 27.58
C ASN A 313 11.50 -28.98 28.80
N LEU A 314 10.75 -29.90 29.42
CA LEU A 314 9.78 -29.66 30.49
C LEU A 314 10.29 -30.08 31.88
#